data_AF-A0A4Q3ANW6-F1
#
_entry.id   AF-A0A4Q3ANW6-F1
#
_cell.length_a   1.000
_cell.length_b   1.000
_cell.length_c   1.000
_cell.angle_alpha   90.00
_cell.angle_beta   90.00
_cell.angle_gamma   90.00
#
_symmetry.space_group_name_H-M   'P 1'
#
loop_
_entity.id
_entity.type
_entity.pdbx_description
1 polymer ?
#
loop_
_entity_poly.entity_id
_entity_poly.type
_entity_poly.pdbx_seq_one_letter_code
_entity_poly.pdbx_strand_id
1 'polypeptide(L)'
;MTSRLPRPSAKKGFALVVSMMLLVLLLVLSVGLLSLSSISLRTSSHEILLQQARANARLALQLAIGELQASAGPDQRVTAPASIRDKGTQPHLTGVWDGWKWKGEGSTPDWKKEKKDRFRGWLVSSPDPRRTGEETYPDHEPDDQSIRLTGDDEEVKA
;
A
#
# COMPACT_ATOMS: atom_id res chain seq x y z
N MET A 1 -83.58 29.33 46.43
CA MET A 1 -83.27 28.59 45.20
C MET A 1 -81.93 29.07 44.68
N THR A 2 -80.87 28.26 44.77
CA THR A 2 -79.55 28.58 44.20
C THR A 2 -79.18 27.44 43.26
N SER A 3 -79.34 27.65 41.95
CA SER A 3 -78.97 26.65 40.95
C SER A 3 -77.45 26.64 40.77
N ARG A 4 -76.83 25.47 40.87
CA ARG A 4 -75.41 25.29 40.54
C ARG A 4 -75.34 24.95 39.04
N LEU A 5 -74.67 25.80 38.27
CA LEU A 5 -74.43 25.55 36.85
C LEU A 5 -73.45 24.37 36.68
N PRO A 6 -73.72 23.44 35.74
CA PRO A 6 -72.82 22.31 35.48
C PRO A 6 -71.51 22.82 34.88
N ARG A 7 -70.38 22.42 35.49
CA ARG A 7 -69.04 22.75 34.97
C ARG A 7 -68.76 21.92 33.72
N PRO A 8 -68.27 22.53 32.63
CA PRO A 8 -67.90 21.78 31.43
C PRO A 8 -66.75 20.82 31.75
N SER A 9 -66.94 19.55 31.39
CA SER A 9 -65.90 18.52 31.45
C SER A 9 -64.82 18.83 30.41
N ALA A 10 -63.65 19.27 30.86
CA ALA A 10 -62.50 19.45 29.98
C ALA A 10 -62.08 18.10 29.40
N LYS A 11 -61.99 17.98 28.07
CA LYS A 11 -61.55 16.76 27.38
C LYS A 11 -60.10 16.45 27.75
N LYS A 12 -59.88 15.53 28.68
CA LYS A 12 -58.56 15.15 29.23
C LYS A 12 -57.64 14.39 28.26
N GLY A 13 -58.02 14.19 27.00
CA GLY A 13 -57.25 13.43 26.01
C GLY A 13 -56.44 14.26 25.01
N PHE A 14 -56.81 15.51 24.74
CA PHE A 14 -56.20 16.30 23.65
C PHE A 14 -54.74 16.65 23.91
N ALA A 15 -54.39 17.04 25.14
CA ALA A 15 -53.02 17.34 25.53
C ALA A 15 -52.10 16.12 25.39
N LEU A 16 -52.60 14.91 25.67
CA LEU A 16 -51.85 13.67 25.52
C LEU A 16 -51.51 13.40 24.04
N VAL A 17 -52.48 13.56 23.14
CA VAL A 17 -52.26 13.40 21.70
C VAL A 17 -51.20 14.36 21.19
N VAL A 18 -51.29 15.64 21.59
CA VAL A 18 -50.29 16.65 21.22
C VAL A 18 -48.91 16.28 21.76
N SER A 19 -48.81 15.86 23.02
CA SER A 19 -47.53 15.43 23.60
C SER A 19 -46.95 14.20 22.90
N MET A 20 -47.78 13.23 22.52
CA MET A 20 -47.32 12.03 21.81
C MET A 20 -46.84 12.37 20.40
N MET A 21 -47.54 13.26 19.69
CA MET A 21 -47.09 13.76 18.38
C MET A 21 -45.75 14.50 18.49
N LEU A 22 -45.59 15.37 19.50
CA LEU A 22 -44.33 16.08 19.75
C LEU A 22 -43.19 15.13 20.09
N LEU A 23 -43.43 14.13 20.96
CA LEU A 23 -42.42 13.14 21.33
C LEU A 23 -42.02 12.25 20.14
N VAL A 24 -42.97 11.83 19.31
CA VAL A 24 -42.68 11.07 18.09
C VAL A 24 -41.87 11.91 17.10
N LEU A 25 -42.21 13.19 16.93
CA LEU A 25 -41.44 14.10 16.09
C LEU A 25 -39.99 14.24 16.60
N LEU A 26 -39.80 14.46 17.90
CA LEU A 26 -38.49 14.55 18.53
C LEU A 26 -37.69 13.24 18.38
N LEU A 27 -38.36 12.08 18.49
CA LEU A 27 -37.74 10.78 18.29
C LEU A 27 -37.22 10.62 16.86
N VAL A 28 -38.05 10.93 15.86
CA VAL A 28 -37.65 10.83 14.44
C VAL A 28 -36.47 11.76 14.14
N LEU A 29 -36.50 12.99 14.64
CA LEU A 29 -35.38 13.94 14.51
C LEU A 29 -34.11 13.40 15.17
N SER A 30 -34.22 12.86 16.38
CA SER A 30 -33.08 12.32 17.12
C SER A 30 -32.43 11.13 16.39
N VAL A 31 -33.24 10.21 15.86
CA VAL A 31 -32.75 9.07 15.08
C VAL A 31 -32.10 9.53 13.76
N GLY A 32 -32.69 10.52 13.09
CA GLY A 32 -32.11 11.12 11.88
C GLY A 32 -30.72 11.72 12.14
N LEU A 33 -30.57 12.49 13.22
CA LEU A 33 -29.29 13.08 13.62
C LEU A 33 -28.27 12.02 14.04
N LEU A 34 -28.70 10.99 14.78
CA LEU A 34 -27.82 9.89 15.19
C LEU A 34 -27.30 9.11 13.98
N SER A 35 -28.16 8.86 12.99
CA SER A 35 -27.77 8.19 11.74
C SER A 35 -26.72 9.01 10.98
N LEU A 36 -26.95 10.31 10.81
CA LEU A 36 -26.00 11.20 10.14
C LEU A 36 -24.66 11.27 10.89
N SER A 37 -24.70 11.38 12.21
CA SER A 37 -23.49 11.39 13.06
C SER A 37 -22.71 10.07 12.91
N SER A 38 -23.40 8.94 12.91
CA SER A 38 -22.78 7.61 12.73
C SER A 38 -22.11 7.47 11.36
N ILE A 39 -22.76 7.95 10.29
CA ILE A 39 -22.18 7.96 8.94
C ILE A 39 -20.94 8.87 8.90
N SER A 40 -21.04 10.08 9.46
CA SER A 40 -19.93 11.03 9.50
C SER A 40 -18.70 10.46 10.24
N LEU A 41 -18.90 9.81 11.38
CA LEU A 41 -17.82 9.16 12.13
C LEU A 41 -17.16 8.01 11.34
N ARG A 42 -17.96 7.21 10.63
CA ARG A 42 -17.44 6.12 9.78
C ARG A 42 -16.61 6.67 8.62
N THR A 43 -17.11 7.72 7.95
CA THR A 43 -16.37 8.39 6.87
C THR A 43 -15.06 8.98 7.38
N SER A 44 -15.10 9.69 8.50
CA SER A 44 -13.89 10.29 9.10
C SER A 44 -12.85 9.22 9.49
N SER A 45 -13.27 8.10 10.08
CA SER A 45 -12.35 6.99 10.37
C SER A 45 -11.72 6.41 9.09
N HIS A 46 -12.52 6.26 8.03
CA HIS A 46 -12.01 5.77 6.76
C HIS A 46 -10.99 6.72 6.13
N GLU A 47 -11.24 8.04 6.21
CA GLU A 47 -10.30 9.05 5.74
C GLU A 47 -8.97 8.99 6.49
N ILE A 48 -8.99 8.82 7.82
CA ILE A 48 -7.77 8.66 8.62
C ILE A 48 -6.95 7.45 8.16
N LEU A 49 -7.60 6.29 7.99
CA LEU A 49 -6.92 5.08 7.51
C LEU A 49 -6.34 5.25 6.11
N LEU A 50 -7.06 5.91 5.21
CA LEU A 50 -6.58 6.20 3.86
C LEU A 50 -5.38 7.18 3.87
N GLN A 51 -5.41 8.21 4.72
CA GLN A 51 -4.28 9.12 4.88
C GLN A 51 -3.06 8.40 5.45
N GLN A 52 -3.24 7.52 6.43
CA GLN A 52 -2.16 6.70 6.97
C GLN A 52 -1.56 5.76 5.91
N ALA A 53 -2.40 5.08 5.14
CA ALA A 53 -1.94 4.21 4.04
C ALA A 53 -1.14 4.99 2.99
N ARG A 54 -1.61 6.19 2.61
CA ARG A 54 -0.89 7.08 1.69
C ARG A 54 0.44 7.58 2.27
N ALA A 55 0.48 7.91 3.57
CA ALA A 55 1.71 8.30 4.24
C ALA A 55 2.74 7.15 4.24
N ASN A 56 2.30 5.94 4.59
CA ASN A 56 3.14 4.74 4.54
C ASN A 56 3.65 4.44 3.12
N ALA A 57 2.80 4.58 2.10
CA ALA A 57 3.18 4.40 0.71
C ALA A 57 4.22 5.43 0.23
N ARG A 58 4.06 6.70 0.63
CA ARG A 58 5.05 7.76 0.32
C ARG A 58 6.38 7.48 1.00
N LEU A 59 6.37 7.06 2.26
CA LEU A 59 7.58 6.67 2.98
C LEU A 59 8.27 5.50 2.27
N ALA A 60 7.53 4.44 1.93
CA ALA A 60 8.06 3.29 1.19
C ALA A 60 8.68 3.70 -0.15
N LEU A 61 8.01 4.59 -0.89
CA LEU A 61 8.54 5.15 -2.14
C LEU A 61 9.83 5.95 -1.93
N GLN A 62 9.90 6.79 -0.89
CA GLN A 62 11.10 7.56 -0.57
C GLN A 62 12.27 6.65 -0.20
N LEU A 63 12.01 5.57 0.55
CA LEU A 63 13.02 4.56 0.86
C LEU A 63 13.50 3.84 -0.41
N ALA A 64 12.59 3.43 -1.28
CA ALA A 64 12.92 2.76 -2.53
C ALA A 64 13.75 3.65 -3.48
N ILE A 65 13.41 4.95 -3.58
CA ILE A 65 14.22 5.91 -4.35
C ILE A 65 15.60 6.07 -3.72
N GLY A 66 15.69 6.16 -2.40
CA GLY A 66 16.97 6.26 -1.68
C GLY A 66 17.85 5.03 -1.92
N GLU A 67 17.29 3.83 -1.87
CA GLU A 67 18.00 2.58 -2.17
C GLU A 67 18.45 2.51 -3.64
N LEU A 68 17.59 2.93 -4.57
CA LEU A 68 17.94 3.02 -6.00
C LEU A 68 19.08 4.01 -6.24
N GLN A 69 19.06 5.18 -5.59
CA GLN A 69 20.13 6.17 -5.70
C GLN A 69 21.42 5.70 -5.01
N ALA A 70 21.33 5.01 -3.88
CA ALA A 70 22.52 4.47 -3.21
C ALA A 70 23.20 3.37 -4.05
N SER A 71 22.40 2.51 -4.69
CA SER A 71 22.88 1.39 -5.49
C SER A 71 23.32 1.82 -6.89
N ALA A 72 22.50 2.57 -7.63
CA ALA A 72 22.73 2.95 -9.03
C ALA A 72 23.12 4.42 -9.26
N GLY A 73 23.21 5.25 -8.21
CA GLY A 73 23.47 6.69 -8.35
C GLY A 73 24.89 7.08 -8.80
N PRO A 74 25.98 6.42 -8.35
CA PRO A 74 27.31 6.75 -8.83
C PRO A 74 27.47 6.50 -10.34
N ASP A 75 28.11 7.40 -11.07
CA ASP A 75 28.26 7.32 -12.54
C ASP A 75 29.06 6.10 -13.03
N GLN A 76 29.77 5.41 -12.12
CA GLN A 76 30.53 4.20 -12.43
C GLN A 76 29.68 2.93 -12.23
N ARG A 77 28.36 3.02 -12.08
CA ARG A 77 27.50 1.85 -11.93
C ARG A 77 27.15 1.24 -13.27
N VAL A 78 27.09 -0.09 -13.30
CA VAL A 78 26.62 -0.86 -14.46
C VAL A 78 25.36 -1.59 -14.07
N THR A 79 24.28 -1.36 -14.82
CA THR A 79 23.01 -2.07 -14.67
C THR A 79 22.84 -3.06 -15.81
N ALA A 80 22.40 -4.28 -15.50
CA ALA A 80 22.15 -5.30 -16.50
C ALA A 80 20.95 -6.16 -16.14
N PRO A 81 20.09 -6.51 -17.11
CA PRO A 81 19.00 -7.44 -16.87
C PRO A 81 19.53 -8.85 -16.62
N ALA A 82 18.78 -9.62 -15.82
CA ALA A 82 19.08 -11.01 -15.51
C ALA A 82 19.04 -11.91 -16.76
N SER A 83 18.32 -11.50 -17.81
CA SER A 83 18.25 -12.19 -19.10
C SER A 83 19.59 -12.34 -19.83
N ILE A 84 20.60 -11.52 -19.51
CA ILE A 84 21.97 -11.69 -20.05
C ILE A 84 22.62 -12.98 -19.50
N ARG A 85 22.03 -13.58 -18.46
CA ARG A 85 22.46 -14.85 -17.88
C ARG A 85 21.65 -15.99 -18.50
N ASP A 86 22.33 -17.05 -18.93
CA ASP A 86 21.75 -18.16 -19.69
C ASP A 86 20.61 -18.95 -18.98
N LYS A 87 20.40 -18.79 -17.67
CA LYS A 87 19.53 -19.67 -16.85
C LYS A 87 18.73 -18.99 -15.72
N GLY A 88 18.22 -17.77 -15.94
CA GLY A 88 17.39 -17.10 -14.93
C GLY A 88 15.91 -17.47 -15.03
N THR A 89 15.29 -17.95 -13.95
CA THR A 89 13.84 -18.10 -13.79
C THR A 89 13.12 -16.75 -13.82
N GLN A 90 13.83 -15.68 -13.46
CA GLN A 90 13.32 -14.30 -13.41
C GLN A 90 14.13 -13.37 -14.34
N PRO A 91 13.93 -13.42 -15.68
CA PRO A 91 14.79 -12.74 -16.66
C PRO A 91 14.69 -11.20 -16.63
N HIS A 92 13.59 -10.66 -16.09
CA HIS A 92 13.31 -9.22 -16.06
C HIS A 92 13.89 -8.48 -14.85
N LEU A 93 14.55 -9.18 -13.92
CA LEU A 93 15.24 -8.52 -12.81
C LEU A 93 16.44 -7.72 -13.31
N THR A 94 16.69 -6.57 -12.70
CA THR A 94 17.85 -5.74 -13.03
C THR A 94 18.85 -5.80 -11.90
N GLY A 95 20.09 -6.18 -12.20
CA GLY A 95 21.19 -6.20 -11.23
C GLY A 95 22.05 -4.95 -11.34
N VAL A 96 22.80 -4.64 -10.28
CA VAL A 96 23.76 -3.53 -10.23
C VAL A 96 25.15 -4.03 -9.87
N TRP A 97 26.16 -3.53 -10.58
CA TRP A 97 27.57 -3.81 -10.36
C TRP A 97 28.40 -2.54 -10.26
N ASP A 98 29.51 -2.61 -9.53
CA ASP A 98 30.57 -1.61 -9.61
C ASP A 98 31.29 -1.71 -10.96
N GLY A 99 31.36 -0.59 -11.67
CA GLY A 99 32.21 -0.44 -12.84
C GLY A 99 33.67 -0.54 -12.48
N TRP A 100 34.42 -1.23 -13.32
CA TRP A 100 35.86 -1.40 -13.16
C TRP A 100 36.50 -1.57 -14.53
N LYS A 101 37.77 -1.16 -14.60
CA LYS A 101 38.60 -1.24 -15.79
C LYS A 101 39.91 -1.90 -15.42
N TRP A 102 40.23 -3.00 -16.10
CA TRP A 102 41.58 -3.54 -16.09
C TRP A 102 42.51 -2.64 -16.92
N LYS A 103 43.68 -2.30 -16.36
CA LYS A 103 44.64 -1.38 -16.98
C LYS A 103 45.54 -2.04 -18.04
N GLY A 104 45.42 -3.36 -18.25
CA GLY A 104 46.29 -4.11 -19.16
C GLY A 104 47.68 -4.41 -18.59
N GLU A 105 47.91 -4.11 -17.31
CA GLU A 105 49.16 -4.38 -16.62
C GLU A 105 49.04 -5.68 -15.80
N GLY A 106 50.07 -6.53 -15.84
CA GLY A 106 50.15 -7.77 -15.07
C GLY A 106 49.39 -8.96 -15.68
N SER A 107 49.19 -9.99 -14.87
CA SER A 107 48.38 -11.15 -15.25
C SER A 107 46.93 -10.76 -15.45
N THR A 108 46.33 -11.29 -16.51
CA THR A 108 44.89 -11.38 -16.76
C THR A 108 44.17 -11.68 -15.43
N PRO A 109 43.35 -10.76 -14.88
CA PRO A 109 42.45 -11.00 -13.74
C PRO A 109 41.62 -12.30 -13.79
N ASP A 110 40.77 -12.55 -12.79
CA ASP A 110 39.69 -13.54 -12.94
C ASP A 110 38.37 -12.78 -13.13
N TRP A 111 37.84 -12.83 -14.35
CA TRP A 111 36.66 -12.07 -14.76
C TRP A 111 35.43 -12.50 -13.97
N LYS A 112 35.32 -13.80 -13.65
CA LYS A 112 34.20 -14.33 -12.88
C LYS A 112 34.26 -13.86 -11.44
N LYS A 113 35.46 -13.92 -10.85
CA LYS A 113 35.67 -13.43 -9.48
C LYS A 113 35.42 -11.92 -9.38
N GLU A 114 35.97 -11.14 -10.29
CA GLU A 114 35.80 -9.68 -10.31
C GLU A 114 34.35 -9.25 -10.50
N LYS A 115 33.58 -9.97 -11.34
CA LYS A 115 32.14 -9.72 -11.49
C LYS A 115 31.37 -10.01 -10.21
N LYS A 116 31.70 -11.12 -9.53
CA LYS A 116 31.07 -11.51 -8.26
C LYS A 116 31.40 -10.53 -7.14
N ASP A 117 32.66 -10.14 -6.99
CA ASP A 117 33.13 -9.23 -5.94
C ASP A 117 32.55 -7.82 -6.09
N ARG A 118 32.20 -7.42 -7.32
CA ARG A 118 31.64 -6.11 -7.66
C ARG A 118 30.12 -6.09 -7.73
N PHE A 119 29.46 -7.21 -7.47
CA PHE A 119 28.01 -7.28 -7.45
C PHE A 119 27.46 -6.54 -6.21
N ARG A 120 26.48 -5.67 -6.43
CA ARG A 120 25.85 -4.89 -5.35
C ARG A 120 24.50 -5.45 -4.94
N GLY A 121 23.75 -5.99 -5.89
CA GLY A 121 22.44 -6.57 -5.63
C GLY A 121 21.49 -6.43 -6.80
N TRP A 122 20.33 -7.08 -6.67
CA TRP A 122 19.20 -6.95 -7.59
C TRP A 122 18.27 -5.81 -7.18
N LEU A 123 17.77 -5.04 -8.14
CA LEU A 123 16.79 -3.98 -7.92
C LEU A 123 15.38 -4.59 -7.80
N VAL A 124 15.10 -5.22 -6.65
CA VAL A 124 13.84 -5.89 -6.37
C VAL A 124 13.42 -5.64 -4.93
N SER A 125 12.12 -5.42 -4.72
CA SER A 125 11.54 -5.35 -3.37
C SER A 125 11.49 -6.75 -2.78
N SER A 126 12.34 -7.01 -1.79
CA SER A 126 12.37 -8.28 -1.04
C SER A 126 12.32 -8.00 0.48
N PRO A 127 11.57 -8.80 1.25
CA PRO A 127 11.62 -8.78 2.72
C PRO A 127 13.00 -9.12 3.29
N ASP A 128 13.83 -9.85 2.53
CA ASP A 128 15.19 -10.23 2.91
C ASP A 128 16.23 -9.55 1.99
N PRO A 129 16.91 -8.49 2.46
CA PRO A 129 17.93 -7.78 1.69
C PRO A 129 19.17 -8.63 1.39
N ARG A 130 19.45 -9.67 2.19
CA ARG A 130 20.66 -10.49 2.02
C ARG A 130 20.57 -11.35 0.76
N ARG A 131 19.39 -11.93 0.52
CA ARG A 131 19.12 -12.75 -0.67
C ARG A 131 19.25 -11.92 -1.95
N THR A 132 18.78 -10.69 -1.93
CA THR A 132 18.89 -9.75 -3.04
C THR A 132 20.35 -9.40 -3.40
N GLY A 133 21.28 -9.54 -2.44
CA GLY A 133 22.72 -9.37 -2.65
C GLY A 133 23.42 -10.58 -3.28
N GLU A 134 22.72 -11.70 -3.50
CA GLU A 134 23.28 -12.89 -4.12
C GLU A 134 23.08 -12.88 -5.64
N GLU A 135 24.14 -13.13 -6.42
CA GLU A 135 24.05 -13.15 -7.89
C GLU A 135 23.09 -14.24 -8.40
N THR A 136 22.87 -15.29 -7.61
CA THR A 136 21.97 -16.42 -7.90
C THR A 136 20.50 -16.14 -7.62
N TYR A 137 20.15 -14.98 -7.04
CA TYR A 137 18.76 -14.64 -6.70
C TYR A 137 17.74 -14.89 -7.85
N PRO A 138 18.00 -14.51 -9.12
CA PRO A 138 17.05 -14.72 -10.22
C PRO A 138 16.91 -16.17 -10.68
N ASP A 139 17.73 -17.09 -10.18
CA ASP A 139 17.63 -18.53 -10.49
C ASP A 139 16.55 -19.20 -9.66
N HIS A 140 16.25 -18.64 -8.49
CA HIS A 140 15.25 -19.19 -7.60
C HIS A 140 13.85 -18.82 -8.09
N GLU A 141 12.89 -19.71 -7.85
CA GLU A 141 11.49 -19.37 -8.03
C GLU A 141 11.09 -18.20 -7.12
N PRO A 142 10.14 -17.36 -7.55
CA PRO A 142 9.61 -16.29 -6.71
C PRO A 142 9.08 -16.86 -5.39
N ASP A 143 9.40 -16.21 -4.29
CA ASP A 143 8.94 -16.61 -2.95
C ASP A 143 7.42 -16.40 -2.80
N ASP A 144 6.77 -17.08 -1.86
CA ASP A 144 5.33 -16.91 -1.57
C ASP A 144 4.97 -15.47 -1.16
N GLN A 145 5.97 -14.70 -0.70
CA GLN A 145 5.84 -13.29 -0.34
C GLN A 145 6.06 -12.34 -1.53
N SER A 146 6.40 -12.86 -2.70
CA SER A 146 6.52 -12.07 -3.92
C SER A 146 5.16 -11.84 -4.56
N ILE A 147 4.95 -10.65 -5.10
CA ILE A 147 3.75 -10.31 -5.85
C ILE A 147 4.11 -10.29 -7.33
N ARG A 148 3.51 -11.19 -8.11
CA ARG A 148 3.64 -11.19 -9.56
C ARG A 148 2.91 -9.96 -10.12
N LEU A 149 3.66 -9.03 -10.72
CA LEU A 149 3.12 -7.76 -11.25
C LEU A 149 2.67 -7.86 -12.72
N THR A 150 3.13 -8.88 -13.44
CA THR A 150 2.73 -9.17 -14.83
C THR A 150 1.94 -10.48 -14.88
N GLY A 151 0.86 -10.51 -15.67
CA GLY A 151 0.02 -11.70 -15.82
C GLY A 151 0.78 -12.94 -16.29
N ASP A 152 0.13 -14.10 -16.16
CA ASP A 152 0.68 -15.37 -16.64
C ASP A 152 1.04 -15.26 -18.12
N ASP A 153 2.18 -15.85 -18.49
CA ASP A 153 2.75 -15.82 -19.84
C ASP A 153 1.91 -16.67 -20.81
N GLU A 154 0.61 -16.41 -20.94
CA GLU A 154 -0.14 -16.85 -22.11
C GLU A 154 0.24 -15.97 -23.31
N GLU A 155 1.21 -16.49 -24.07
CA GLU A 155 1.49 -16.24 -25.49
C GLU A 155 0.78 -15.05 -26.13
N VAL A 156 1.48 -13.92 -26.22
CA VAL A 156 1.36 -13.05 -27.40
C VAL A 156 2.50 -13.38 -28.34
N LYS A 157 2.36 -14.50 -29.06
CA LYS A 157 3.09 -14.72 -30.31
C LYS A 157 2.41 -13.87 -31.38
N ALA A 158 3.10 -12.84 -31.86
CA ALA A 158 2.78 -12.15 -33.10
C ALA A 158 3.17 -13.01 -34.31
#